data_AF-A0A453BUU0-F1
#
_entry.id   AF-A0A453BUU0-F1
#
_cell.length_a   1.000
_cell.length_b   1.000
_cell.length_c   1.000
_cell.angle_alpha   90.00
_cell.angle_beta   90.00
_cell.angle_gamma   90.00
#
_symmetry.space_group_name_H-M   'P 1'
#
loop_
_entity.id
_entity.type
_entity.pdbx_description
1 polymer ?
#
loop_
_entity_poly.entity_id
_entity_poly.type
_entity_poly.pdbx_seq_one_letter_code
_entity_poly.pdbx_strand_id
1 'polypeptide(L)'
;MSDILAVALGGAAGGLALVGAITLIVVICLPHRGRNSDSSESNSSGQALPDMQGATCMTLEELRSATNNFSSSNLVGHGMFGEVYNGLLHG
;
A
#
# COMPACT_ATOMS: atom_id res chain seq x y z
N MET A 1 51.46 10.18 -21.15
CA MET A 1 51.17 11.04 -19.97
C MET A 1 50.12 12.12 -20.27
N SER A 2 49.80 12.40 -21.54
CA SER A 2 48.79 13.40 -21.97
C SER A 2 47.34 12.90 -21.94
N ASP A 3 47.11 11.59 -22.01
CA ASP A 3 45.76 11.06 -22.29
C ASP A 3 44.88 10.94 -21.02
N ILE A 4 45.49 11.06 -19.84
CA ILE A 4 44.80 11.04 -18.53
C ILE A 4 44.21 12.43 -18.20
N LEU A 5 44.78 13.51 -18.76
CA LEU A 5 44.30 14.88 -18.51
C LEU A 5 43.00 15.19 -19.26
N ALA A 6 42.75 14.51 -20.39
CA ALA A 6 41.52 14.70 -21.19
C ALA A 6 40.29 14.07 -20.52
N VAL A 7 40.46 12.98 -19.77
CA VAL A 7 39.38 12.29 -19.04
C VAL A 7 38.94 13.10 -17.81
N ALA A 8 39.81 13.95 -17.26
CA ALA A 8 39.54 14.68 -16.02
C ALA A 8 38.54 15.84 -16.16
N LEU A 9 38.30 16.35 -17.36
CA LEU A 9 37.44 17.54 -17.58
C LEU A 9 36.00 17.21 -18.03
N GLY A 10 35.72 15.95 -18.38
CA GLY A 10 34.40 15.51 -18.85
C GLY A 10 33.46 14.94 -17.78
N GLY A 11 33.93 14.77 -16.54
CA GLY A 11 33.20 14.05 -15.49
C GLY A 11 32.18 14.89 -14.71
N ALA A 12 32.33 16.22 -14.68
CA ALA A 12 31.56 17.07 -13.76
C ALA A 12 30.08 17.21 -14.17
N ALA A 13 29.79 17.37 -15.47
CA ALA A 13 28.41 17.55 -15.94
C ALA A 13 27.61 16.23 -15.95
N GLY A 14 28.25 15.11 -16.29
CA GLY A 14 27.61 13.79 -16.31
C GLY A 14 27.28 13.26 -14.91
N GLY A 15 28.16 13.50 -13.94
CA GLY A 15 27.95 13.10 -12.55
C GLY A 15 26.74 13.78 -11.92
N LEU A 16 26.55 15.07 -12.13
CA LEU A 16 25.41 15.83 -11.59
C LEU A 16 24.07 15.33 -12.15
N ALA A 17 24.02 15.02 -13.46
CA ALA A 17 22.81 14.46 -14.08
C ALA A 17 22.46 13.08 -13.52
N LEU A 18 23.46 12.19 -13.34
CA LEU A 18 23.24 10.85 -12.78
C LEU A 18 22.85 10.91 -11.29
N VAL A 19 23.50 11.75 -10.49
CA VAL A 19 23.17 11.93 -9.07
C VAL A 19 21.76 12.51 -8.92
N GLY A 20 21.37 13.48 -9.77
CA GLY A 20 20.02 14.02 -9.79
C GLY A 20 18.97 12.97 -10.18
N ALA A 21 19.23 12.19 -11.24
CA ALA A 21 18.32 11.12 -11.68
C ALA A 21 18.18 10.01 -10.62
N ILE A 22 19.28 9.57 -10.00
CA ILE A 22 19.26 8.57 -8.92
C ILE A 22 18.50 9.11 -7.70
N THR A 23 18.75 10.36 -7.30
CA THR A 23 18.03 10.99 -6.17
C THR A 23 16.54 11.07 -6.46
N LEU A 24 16.13 11.47 -7.67
CA LEU A 24 14.73 11.50 -8.09
C LEU A 24 14.10 10.11 -8.09
N ILE A 25 14.78 9.10 -8.64
CA ILE A 25 14.30 7.70 -8.66
C ILE A 25 14.15 7.17 -7.23
N VAL A 26 15.10 7.42 -6.34
CA VAL A 26 15.04 7.00 -4.94
C VAL A 26 13.88 7.69 -4.20
N VAL A 27 13.72 9.00 -4.38
CA VAL A 27 12.61 9.77 -3.77
C VAL A 27 11.25 9.40 -4.34
N ILE A 28 11.14 8.97 -5.60
CA ILE A 28 9.86 8.51 -6.15
C ILE A 28 9.60 7.07 -5.75
N CYS A 29 10.56 6.17 -5.93
CA CYS A 29 10.37 4.73 -5.73
C CYS A 29 10.33 4.31 -4.25
N LEU A 30 11.04 4.97 -3.34
CA LEU A 30 11.01 4.59 -1.91
C LEU A 30 9.65 4.87 -1.24
N PRO A 31 9.05 6.07 -1.35
CA PRO A 31 7.73 6.33 -0.75
C PRO A 31 6.56 5.81 -1.60
N HIS A 32 6.67 5.67 -2.93
CA HIS A 32 5.59 5.01 -3.69
C HIS A 32 5.50 3.51 -3.41
N ARG A 33 6.61 2.87 -3.03
CA ARG A 33 6.61 1.45 -2.63
C ARG A 33 6.17 1.24 -1.17
N GLY A 34 5.85 2.34 -0.46
CA GLY A 34 5.47 2.34 0.94
C GLY A 34 4.20 3.13 1.27
N ARG A 35 3.30 3.37 0.30
CA ARG A 35 1.92 3.82 0.59
C ARG A 35 0.93 2.67 0.50
N ASN A 36 1.27 1.57 1.15
CA ASN A 36 0.25 0.64 1.61
C ASN A 36 0.27 0.70 3.14
N SER A 37 -0.89 0.98 3.71
CA SER A 37 -1.19 0.92 5.15
C SER A 37 -0.75 2.13 5.98
N ASP A 38 -1.31 3.31 5.68
CA ASP A 38 -1.75 4.19 6.79
C ASP A 38 -3.05 3.60 7.34
N SER A 39 -2.92 2.56 8.16
CA SER A 39 -3.97 2.12 9.07
C SER A 39 -4.02 3.11 10.23
N SER A 40 -4.64 4.27 9.97
CA SER A 40 -5.11 5.16 11.02
C SER A 40 -6.26 4.47 11.74
N GLU A 41 -5.99 3.92 12.91
CA GLU A 41 -7.02 3.51 13.87
C GLU A 41 -7.78 4.73 14.36
N SER A 42 -8.85 5.08 13.65
CA SER A 42 -9.88 5.97 14.18
C SER A 42 -10.89 5.11 14.93
N ASN A 43 -10.70 5.00 16.24
CA ASN A 43 -11.76 4.60 17.17
C ASN A 43 -12.86 5.68 17.14
N SER A 44 -13.84 5.52 16.25
CA SER A 44 -15.08 6.31 16.28
C SER A 44 -16.24 5.39 16.64
N SER A 45 -16.48 5.31 17.95
CA SER A 45 -17.77 4.97 18.50
C SER A 45 -18.82 6.00 18.03
N GLY A 46 -19.86 5.55 17.34
CA GLY A 46 -21.13 6.27 17.27
C GLY A 46 -21.54 6.81 15.89
N GLN A 47 -22.39 6.01 15.24
CA GLN A 47 -23.59 6.39 14.49
C GLN A 47 -23.53 7.25 13.21
N ALA A 48 -24.20 6.67 12.19
CA ALA A 48 -24.85 7.26 11.02
C ALA A 48 -23.96 7.97 10.00
N LEU A 49 -23.46 7.20 9.02
CA LEU A 49 -23.02 7.73 7.73
C LEU A 49 -24.15 7.63 6.70
N PRO A 50 -24.26 8.63 5.82
CA PRO A 50 -25.39 8.88 4.94
C PRO A 50 -25.42 7.90 3.77
N ASP A 51 -26.61 7.81 3.15
CA ASP A 51 -26.94 7.18 1.88
C ASP A 51 -25.90 7.49 0.78
N MET A 52 -24.80 6.74 0.78
CA MET A 52 -23.92 6.58 -0.35
C MET A 52 -24.42 5.30 -1.03
N GLN A 53 -25.35 5.48 -1.96
CA GLN A 53 -26.05 4.43 -2.71
C GLN A 53 -25.02 3.44 -3.30
N GLY A 54 -24.68 2.39 -2.55
CA GLY A 54 -23.68 1.40 -2.92
C GLY A 54 -22.86 0.79 -1.79
N ALA A 55 -22.69 1.46 -0.64
CA ALA A 55 -21.92 0.91 0.48
C ALA A 55 -22.86 0.45 1.62
N THR A 56 -23.08 -0.86 1.73
CA THR A 56 -23.78 -1.44 2.89
C THR A 56 -22.86 -1.44 4.10
N CYS A 57 -23.21 -0.67 5.13
CA CYS A 57 -22.56 -0.77 6.43
C CYS A 57 -22.88 -2.14 7.05
N MET A 58 -21.86 -2.97 7.24
CA MET A 58 -21.96 -4.28 7.90
C MET A 58 -21.19 -4.26 9.22
N THR A 59 -21.79 -4.82 10.26
CA THR A 59 -21.19 -4.96 11.58
C THR A 59 -20.17 -6.09 11.60
N LEU A 60 -19.23 -6.04 12.55
CA LEU A 60 -18.28 -7.13 12.75
C LEU A 60 -18.97 -8.45 13.12
N GLU A 61 -20.12 -8.39 13.79
CA GLU A 61 -20.91 -9.57 14.16
C GLU A 61 -21.53 -10.23 12.93
N GLU A 62 -22.07 -9.45 11.99
CA GLU A 62 -22.56 -9.96 10.70
C GLU A 62 -21.43 -10.60 9.89
N LEU A 63 -20.25 -9.96 9.85
CA LEU A 63 -19.05 -10.52 9.22
C LEU A 63 -18.61 -11.85 9.87
N ARG A 64 -18.62 -11.94 11.20
CA ARG A 64 -18.32 -13.19 11.92
C ARG A 64 -19.32 -14.28 11.59
N SER A 65 -20.62 -13.96 11.57
CA SER A 65 -21.67 -14.91 11.22
C SER A 65 -21.49 -15.41 9.78
N ALA A 66 -21.27 -14.48 8.83
CA ALA A 66 -21.11 -14.80 7.42
C ALA A 66 -19.88 -15.69 7.14
N THR A 67 -18.79 -15.49 7.88
CA THR A 67 -17.51 -16.22 7.68
C THR A 67 -17.34 -17.44 8.57
N ASN A 68 -18.36 -17.83 9.34
CA ASN A 68 -18.27 -18.86 10.38
C ASN A 68 -17.10 -18.58 11.36
N ASN A 69 -17.11 -17.41 11.97
CA ASN A 69 -16.10 -16.90 12.89
C ASN A 69 -14.68 -16.88 12.28
N PHE A 70 -14.54 -16.48 11.02
CA PHE A 70 -13.25 -16.49 10.30
C PHE A 70 -12.59 -17.89 10.31
N SER A 71 -13.39 -18.94 10.13
CA SER A 71 -12.88 -20.32 10.08
C SER A 71 -11.85 -20.48 8.97
N SER A 72 -10.75 -21.19 9.25
CA SER A 72 -9.72 -21.52 8.26
C SER A 72 -10.26 -22.32 7.07
N SER A 73 -11.40 -23.02 7.23
CA SER A 73 -12.11 -23.68 6.14
C SER A 73 -12.61 -22.72 5.05
N ASN A 74 -12.80 -21.45 5.42
CA ASN A 74 -13.28 -20.40 4.53
C ASN A 74 -12.15 -19.50 4.02
N LEU A 75 -10.90 -19.75 4.41
CA LEU A 75 -9.75 -18.97 3.95
C LEU A 75 -9.53 -19.19 2.45
N VAL A 76 -9.63 -18.10 1.69
CA VAL A 76 -9.34 -18.05 0.26
C VAL A 76 -7.85 -17.80 0.02
N GLY A 77 -7.24 -16.96 0.84
CA GLY A 77 -5.82 -16.65 0.73
C GLY A 77 -5.33 -15.72 1.83
N HIS A 78 -4.00 -15.61 1.91
CA HIS A 78 -3.29 -14.75 2.86
C HIS A 78 -2.17 -14.00 2.14
N GLY A 79 -1.91 -12.76 2.53
CA GLY A 79 -0.83 -11.95 1.99
C GLY A 79 -0.58 -10.67 2.79
N MET A 80 0.13 -9.71 2.19
CA MET A 80 0.51 -8.44 2.84
C MET A 80 -0.69 -7.64 3.39
N PHE A 81 -1.87 -7.82 2.79
CA PHE A 81 -3.10 -7.12 3.17
C PHE A 81 -3.92 -7.88 4.23
N GLY A 82 -3.46 -9.04 4.67
CA GLY A 82 -4.15 -9.90 5.62
C GLY A 82 -4.78 -11.13 4.96
N GLU A 83 -5.83 -11.63 5.59
CA GLU A 83 -6.52 -12.86 5.22
C GLU A 83 -7.83 -12.54 4.50
N VAL A 84 -8.14 -13.32 3.47
CA VAL A 84 -9.40 -13.20 2.72
C VAL A 84 -10.23 -14.44 3.00
N TYR A 85 -11.43 -14.25 3.54
CA TYR A 85 -12.37 -15.33 3.87
C TYR A 85 -13.61 -15.28 2.98
N ASN A 86 -14.09 -16.44 2.53
CA ASN A 86 -15.42 -16.59 1.96
C ASN A 86 -16.47 -16.43 3.06
N GLY A 87 -17.57 -15.75 2.75
CA GLY A 87 -18.71 -15.64 3.66
C GLY A 87 -20.03 -15.54 2.92
N LEU A 88 -21.11 -15.96 3.58
CA LEU A 88 -22.48 -15.85 3.08
C LEU A 88 -23.25 -14.86 3.95
N LEU A 89 -23.61 -13.72 3.36
CA LEU A 89 -24.43 -12.72 4.05
C LEU A 89 -25.91 -13.11 3.93
N HIS A 90 -26.58 -13.29 5.06
CA HIS A 90 -28.04 -13.41 5.09
C HIS A 90 -28.61 -11.99 5.13
N GLY A 91 -29.27 -11.58 4.05
CA GLY A 91 -29.92 -10.27 3.91
C GLY A 91 -31.36 -10.24 4.41
#